data_AF-A0A7K3EBY8-F1
#
_entry.id   AF-A0A7K3EBY8-F1
#
_cell.length_a   1.000
_cell.length_b   1.000
_cell.length_c   1.000
_cell.angle_alpha   90.00
_cell.angle_beta   90.00
_cell.angle_gamma   90.00
#
_symmetry.space_group_name_H-M   'P 1'
#
loop_
_entity.id
_entity.type
_entity.pdbx_description
1 polymer ?
#
loop_
_entity_poly.entity_id
_entity_poly.type
_entity_poly.pdbx_seq_one_letter_code
_entity_poly.pdbx_strand_id
1 'polypeptide(L)'
;MRHSWGRLGTLAGAFVLAASAVMTGGTPAAAAPSVSFDPDLTTIYRNQRIYVSIDGDYAGYATWYSDPGEISTGDTLEAHDARSDGYGIEAQISNGRIATTRGHNAPYTERDSGDVVEDVEYLMWVCVVKGSYQNCSDVVSVWS
;
A
#
# COMPACT_ATOMS: atom_id res chain seq x y z
N MET A 1 42.89 -73.98 -28.01
CA MET A 1 42.99 -73.30 -29.32
C MET A 1 41.68 -72.55 -29.53
N ARG A 2 41.62 -71.26 -29.18
CA ARG A 2 41.47 -70.12 -30.10
C ARG A 2 40.48 -70.41 -31.25
N HIS A 3 39.35 -69.72 -31.28
CA HIS A 3 39.03 -68.76 -32.34
C HIS A 3 37.92 -67.78 -31.89
N SER A 4 38.30 -66.50 -31.97
CA SER A 4 37.50 -65.28 -31.92
C SER A 4 36.24 -65.36 -32.80
N TRP A 5 35.19 -64.63 -32.42
CA TRP A 5 34.55 -63.64 -33.31
C TRP A 5 33.89 -62.53 -32.50
N GLY A 6 34.44 -61.32 -32.65
CA GLY A 6 33.86 -60.08 -32.16
C GLY A 6 32.66 -59.67 -33.01
N ARG A 7 31.69 -59.02 -32.36
CA ARG A 7 30.60 -58.32 -33.03
C ARG A 7 30.45 -56.92 -32.44
N LEU A 8 30.48 -55.99 -33.40
CA LEU A 8 29.76 -54.73 -33.50
C LEU A 8 29.94 -53.70 -32.38
N GLY A 9 30.64 -52.63 -32.76
CA GLY A 9 30.53 -51.34 -32.10
C GLY A 9 29.16 -50.70 -32.33
N THR A 10 28.80 -49.83 -31.40
CA THR A 10 27.74 -48.84 -31.57
C THR A 10 28.23 -47.55 -30.92
N LEU A 11 28.28 -46.50 -31.72
CA LEU A 11 28.59 -45.12 -31.31
C LEU A 11 27.45 -44.62 -30.40
N ALA A 12 27.78 -44.23 -29.18
CA ALA A 12 26.89 -43.44 -28.33
C ALA A 12 27.56 -42.08 -28.11
N GLY A 13 27.06 -41.06 -28.83
CA GLY A 13 27.45 -39.67 -28.65
C GLY A 13 26.98 -39.17 -27.28
N ALA A 14 27.92 -38.68 -26.48
CA ALA A 14 27.62 -38.02 -25.22
C ALA A 14 27.20 -36.57 -25.50
N PHE A 15 25.90 -36.30 -25.47
CA PHE A 15 25.37 -34.93 -25.31
C PHE A 15 25.52 -34.56 -23.82
N VAL A 16 26.53 -33.73 -23.51
CA VAL A 16 26.67 -33.12 -22.19
C VAL A 16 25.64 -32.00 -22.10
N LEU A 17 24.50 -32.27 -21.46
CA LEU A 17 23.57 -31.23 -21.02
C LEU A 17 24.20 -30.51 -19.83
N ALA A 18 24.73 -29.31 -20.07
CA ALA A 18 25.11 -28.38 -19.00
C ALA A 18 23.84 -27.88 -18.31
N ALA A 19 23.54 -28.39 -17.12
CA ALA A 19 22.48 -27.88 -16.26
C ALA A 19 22.95 -26.58 -15.59
N SER A 20 22.64 -25.44 -16.20
CA SER A 20 22.79 -24.14 -15.55
C SER A 20 21.66 -23.98 -14.52
N ALA A 21 21.94 -24.36 -13.27
CA ALA A 21 21.06 -24.02 -12.15
C ALA A 21 21.12 -22.51 -11.91
N VAL A 22 20.16 -21.79 -12.48
CA VAL A 22 19.93 -20.39 -12.12
C VAL A 22 19.33 -20.41 -10.72
N MET A 23 20.17 -20.15 -9.72
CA MET A 23 19.72 -19.91 -8.35
C MET A 23 18.98 -18.57 -8.38
N THR A 24 17.67 -18.59 -8.62
CA THR A 24 16.80 -17.46 -8.35
C THR A 24 16.79 -17.25 -6.85
N GLY A 25 17.74 -16.44 -6.37
CA GLY A 25 17.82 -15.97 -5.00
C GLY A 25 16.58 -15.13 -4.71
N GLY A 26 15.46 -15.79 -4.43
CA GLY A 26 14.32 -15.15 -3.78
C GLY A 26 14.81 -14.71 -2.42
N THR A 27 15.00 -13.41 -2.25
CA THR A 27 15.18 -12.83 -0.91
C THR A 27 14.02 -13.30 -0.04
N PRO A 28 14.25 -13.69 1.22
CA PRO A 28 13.16 -14.04 2.11
C PRO A 28 12.16 -12.88 2.12
N ALA A 29 10.87 -13.19 1.95
CA ALA A 29 9.83 -12.19 2.06
C ALA A 29 9.92 -11.59 3.48
N ALA A 30 10.22 -10.29 3.57
CA ALA A 30 10.16 -9.58 4.83
C ALA A 30 8.74 -9.73 5.41
N ALA A 31 8.63 -9.94 6.72
CA ALA A 31 7.33 -9.94 7.37
C ALA A 31 6.62 -8.61 7.08
N ALA A 32 5.34 -8.68 6.73
CA ALA A 32 4.53 -7.47 6.57
C ALA A 32 4.51 -6.70 7.91
N PRO A 33 4.52 -5.37 7.88
CA PRO A 33 4.47 -4.57 9.10
C PRO A 33 3.15 -4.80 9.82
N SER A 34 3.17 -4.63 11.14
CA SER A 34 1.94 -4.52 11.91
C SER A 34 1.36 -3.12 11.72
N VAL A 35 0.09 -3.04 11.35
CA VAL A 35 -0.60 -1.77 11.09
C VAL A 35 -1.82 -1.68 12.00
N SER A 36 -2.01 -0.53 12.63
CA SER A 36 -3.21 -0.22 13.40
C SER A 36 -3.80 1.12 12.99
N PHE A 37 -5.12 1.23 13.18
CA PHE A 37 -5.92 2.37 12.80
C PHE A 37 -6.75 2.81 14.00
N ASP A 38 -6.76 4.11 14.28
CA ASP A 38 -7.51 4.70 15.39
C ASP A 38 -8.39 5.86 14.87
N PRO A 39 -9.69 5.64 14.69
CA PRO A 39 -10.61 6.66 14.21
C PRO A 39 -10.96 7.66 15.32
N ASP A 40 -10.68 8.94 15.06
CA ASP A 40 -11.16 10.08 15.83
C ASP A 40 -12.25 10.79 15.02
N LEU A 41 -13.50 10.45 15.33
CA LEU A 41 -14.68 10.98 14.66
C LEU A 41 -15.32 12.13 15.45
N THR A 42 -14.55 12.80 16.32
CA THR A 42 -15.03 13.98 17.02
C THR A 42 -15.30 15.11 16.03
N THR A 43 -16.52 15.65 16.00
CA THR A 43 -16.94 16.65 15.01
C THR A 43 -16.48 18.07 15.34
N ILE A 44 -15.40 18.22 16.09
CA ILE A 44 -14.88 19.52 16.49
C ILE A 44 -14.32 20.21 15.23
N TYR A 45 -15.01 21.23 14.73
CA TYR A 45 -14.72 21.86 13.43
C TYR A 45 -14.99 20.97 12.21
N ARG A 46 -15.93 20.00 12.30
CA ARG A 46 -16.35 19.13 11.17
C ARG A 46 -15.21 18.35 10.51
N ASN A 47 -14.11 18.11 11.25
CA ASN A 47 -13.05 17.24 10.80
C ASN A 47 -13.27 15.82 11.36
N GLN A 48 -12.97 14.81 10.57
CA GLN A 48 -13.06 13.41 10.98
C GLN A 48 -11.81 12.70 10.51
N ARG A 49 -11.09 12.05 11.41
CA ARG A 49 -9.72 11.60 11.19
C ARG A 49 -9.55 10.12 11.50
N ILE A 50 -8.64 9.46 10.80
CA ILE A 50 -8.14 8.14 11.16
C ILE A 50 -6.62 8.24 11.32
N TYR A 51 -6.13 8.02 12.54
CA TYR A 51 -4.69 7.93 12.82
C TYR A 51 -4.17 6.55 12.42
N VAL A 52 -2.94 6.52 11.92
CA VAL A 52 -2.27 5.31 11.44
C VAL A 52 -0.99 5.11 12.23
N SER A 53 -0.78 3.89 12.72
CA SER A 53 0.49 3.47 13.31
C SER A 53 1.05 2.24 12.60
N ILE A 54 2.36 2.23 12.41
CA ILE A 54 3.12 1.15 11.78
C ILE A 54 4.15 0.67 12.79
N ASP A 55 4.06 -0.61 13.17
CA ASP A 55 4.89 -1.24 14.20
C ASP A 55 4.82 -0.54 15.56
N GLY A 56 3.62 -0.04 15.89
CA GLY A 56 3.31 0.62 17.17
C GLY A 56 3.67 2.11 17.22
N ASP A 57 4.35 2.64 16.20
CA ASP A 57 4.70 4.05 16.12
C ASP A 57 3.77 4.80 15.17
N TYR A 58 3.43 6.04 15.52
CA TYR A 58 2.63 6.93 14.68
C TYR A 58 3.29 7.14 13.31
N ALA A 59 2.54 6.84 12.25
CA ALA A 59 2.99 6.92 10.86
C ALA A 59 2.35 8.08 10.09
N GLY A 60 1.10 8.43 10.42
CA GLY A 60 0.37 9.48 9.71
C GLY A 60 -1.13 9.41 9.97
N TYR A 61 -1.92 10.06 9.11
CA TYR A 61 -3.37 10.05 9.20
C TYR A 61 -4.07 10.29 7.87
N ALA A 62 -5.35 9.93 7.81
CA ALA A 62 -6.31 10.46 6.83
C ALA A 62 -7.28 11.41 7.53
N THR A 63 -7.70 12.50 6.88
CA THR A 63 -8.72 13.40 7.42
C THR A 63 -9.71 13.81 6.36
N TRP A 64 -10.99 13.76 6.70
CA TRP A 64 -12.08 14.44 6.01
C TRP A 64 -12.34 15.77 6.69
N TYR A 65 -12.38 16.84 5.90
CA TYR A 65 -12.82 18.15 6.34
C TYR A 65 -14.10 18.51 5.58
N SER A 66 -15.22 18.65 6.29
CA SER A 66 -16.45 19.24 5.74
C SER A 66 -16.35 20.77 5.87
N ASP A 67 -16.41 21.46 4.75
CA ASP A 67 -16.25 22.93 4.64
C ASP A 67 -15.11 23.52 5.50
N PRO A 68 -13.83 23.19 5.21
CA PRO A 68 -12.69 23.61 6.02
C PRO A 68 -12.41 25.12 6.06
N GLY A 69 -13.14 25.94 5.29
CA GLY A 69 -13.00 27.39 5.26
C GLY A 69 -11.63 27.84 4.74
N GLU A 70 -10.74 28.28 5.64
CA GLU A 70 -9.46 28.90 5.27
C GLU A 70 -8.41 27.92 4.71
N ILE A 71 -8.60 26.60 4.89
CA ILE A 71 -7.61 25.57 4.50
C ILE A 71 -7.75 25.19 3.01
N SER A 72 -8.96 25.26 2.47
CA SER A 72 -9.27 24.95 1.06
C SER A 72 -10.69 25.41 0.73
N THR A 73 -10.97 25.57 -0.57
CA THR A 73 -12.34 25.80 -1.05
C THR A 73 -13.05 24.45 -1.17
N GLY A 74 -14.11 24.25 -0.40
CA GLY A 74 -14.93 23.03 -0.41
C GLY A 74 -14.36 21.88 0.40
N ASP A 75 -15.14 20.80 0.48
CA ASP A 75 -14.77 19.62 1.27
C ASP A 75 -13.46 19.01 0.82
N THR A 76 -12.70 18.47 1.77
CA THR A 76 -11.32 18.08 1.50
C THR A 76 -10.96 16.76 2.15
N LEU A 77 -10.44 15.86 1.33
CA LEU A 77 -9.80 14.62 1.75
C LEU A 77 -8.29 14.84 1.81
N GLU A 78 -7.70 14.60 2.98
CA GLU A 78 -6.26 14.77 3.23
C GLU A 78 -5.63 13.44 3.62
N ALA A 79 -4.46 13.16 3.06
CA ALA A 79 -3.55 12.12 3.53
C ALA A 79 -2.25 12.78 3.99
N HIS A 80 -1.85 12.55 5.25
CA HIS A 80 -0.59 13.03 5.80
C HIS A 80 0.27 11.84 6.22
N ASP A 81 1.45 11.75 5.62
CA ASP A 81 2.49 10.82 5.96
C ASP A 81 3.57 11.55 6.75
N ALA A 82 3.73 11.18 8.02
CA ALA A 82 4.58 11.87 8.97
C ALA A 82 5.95 11.21 9.16
N ARG A 83 6.06 9.90 8.87
CA ARG A 83 7.20 9.07 9.30
C ARG A 83 7.98 8.53 8.12
N SER A 84 9.30 8.69 8.15
CA SER A 84 10.20 8.17 7.10
C SER A 84 10.46 6.65 7.26
N ASP A 85 9.40 5.83 7.20
CA ASP A 85 9.46 4.35 7.22
C ASP A 85 9.35 3.71 5.83
N GLY A 86 9.16 4.55 4.80
CA GLY A 86 9.09 4.15 3.39
C GLY A 86 7.75 3.53 2.99
N TYR A 87 6.72 3.63 3.84
CA TYR A 87 5.33 3.52 3.45
C TYR A 87 4.77 4.90 3.14
N GLY A 88 3.59 4.94 2.51
CA GLY A 88 2.78 6.12 2.36
C GLY A 88 1.38 5.91 2.94
N ILE A 89 0.62 6.99 3.02
CA ILE A 89 -0.76 7.03 3.49
C ILE A 89 -1.67 7.36 2.31
N GLU A 90 -2.75 6.61 2.16
CA GLU A 90 -3.76 6.80 1.11
C GLU A 90 -5.15 6.89 1.74
N ALA A 91 -5.74 8.07 1.69
CA ALA A 91 -7.10 8.34 2.11
C ALA A 91 -8.05 8.14 0.93
N GLN A 92 -9.18 7.50 1.18
CA GLN A 92 -10.23 7.28 0.18
C GLN A 92 -11.60 7.57 0.80
N ILE A 93 -12.53 8.03 -0.03
CA ILE A 93 -13.91 8.27 0.38
C ILE A 93 -14.88 7.76 -0.71
N SER A 94 -16.10 7.40 -0.30
CA SER A 94 -17.08 6.69 -1.14
C SER A 94 -17.55 7.43 -2.41
N ASN A 95 -17.23 8.72 -2.56
CA ASN A 95 -17.47 9.47 -3.79
C ASN A 95 -16.41 9.24 -4.88
N GLY A 96 -15.34 8.48 -4.58
CA GLY A 96 -14.26 8.15 -5.51
C GLY A 96 -13.02 9.05 -5.42
N ARG A 97 -12.98 10.04 -4.53
CA ARG A 97 -11.78 10.85 -4.27
C ARG A 97 -10.69 10.03 -3.58
N ILE A 98 -9.44 10.33 -3.93
CA ILE A 98 -8.25 9.65 -3.39
C ILE A 98 -7.17 10.71 -3.16
N ALA A 99 -6.68 10.81 -1.92
CA ALA A 99 -5.47 11.56 -1.58
C ALA A 99 -4.39 10.55 -1.18
N THR A 100 -3.22 10.58 -1.82
CA THR A 100 -2.19 9.54 -1.61
C THR A 100 -0.79 10.13 -1.55
N THR A 101 0.01 9.69 -0.57
CA THR A 101 1.43 10.03 -0.47
C THR A 101 2.33 8.96 -1.09
N ARG A 102 1.75 7.94 -1.73
CA ARG A 102 2.49 6.81 -2.30
C ARG A 102 3.60 7.27 -3.24
N GLY A 103 4.83 6.89 -2.92
CA GLY A 103 6.01 7.22 -3.73
C GLY A 103 6.64 8.58 -3.42
N HIS A 104 6.12 9.31 -2.44
CA HIS A 104 6.73 10.51 -1.88
C HIS A 104 7.56 10.17 -0.62
N ASN A 105 8.54 11.01 -0.29
CA ASN A 105 9.30 10.88 0.95
C ASN A 105 8.57 11.63 2.07
N ALA A 106 8.42 10.99 3.24
CA ALA A 106 7.89 11.63 4.42
C ALA A 106 8.85 12.71 4.98
N PRO A 107 8.34 13.80 5.60
CA PRO A 107 6.92 14.10 5.74
C PRO A 107 6.32 14.64 4.42
N TYR A 108 5.11 14.20 4.09
CA TYR A 108 4.38 14.64 2.90
C TYR A 108 2.88 14.70 3.17
N THR A 109 2.19 15.66 2.56
CA THR A 109 0.73 15.80 2.64
C THR A 109 0.17 15.95 1.24
N GLU A 110 -0.83 15.14 0.93
CA GLU A 110 -1.63 15.24 -0.30
C GLU A 110 -3.07 15.62 0.06
N ARG A 111 -3.72 16.40 -0.80
CA ARG A 111 -5.11 16.83 -0.62
C ARG A 111 -5.89 16.73 -1.92
N ASP A 112 -7.11 16.23 -1.82
CA ASP A 112 -8.12 16.28 -2.87
C ASP A 112 -9.31 17.09 -2.34
N SER A 113 -9.55 18.27 -2.95
CA SER A 113 -10.53 19.26 -2.48
C SER A 113 -11.62 19.54 -3.50
N GLY A 114 -12.78 19.93 -3.01
CA GLY A 114 -13.90 20.48 -3.76
C GLY A 114 -15.24 20.03 -3.19
N ASP A 115 -16.26 20.82 -3.46
CA ASP A 115 -17.60 20.62 -2.90
C ASP A 115 -18.14 19.22 -3.21
N VAL A 116 -18.84 18.63 -2.24
CA VAL A 116 -19.64 17.43 -2.41
C VAL A 116 -21.12 17.72 -2.16
N VAL A 117 -21.95 16.68 -2.03
CA VAL A 117 -23.37 16.90 -1.70
C VAL A 117 -23.48 17.06 -0.18
N GLU A 118 -23.97 18.22 0.25
CA GLU A 118 -24.19 18.52 1.66
C GLU A 118 -25.32 17.69 2.30
N ASP A 119 -25.25 17.56 3.62
CA ASP A 119 -26.18 16.83 4.49
C ASP A 119 -26.28 15.33 4.12
N VAL A 120 -25.19 14.76 3.61
CA VAL A 120 -25.09 13.36 3.19
C VAL A 120 -23.94 12.65 3.92
N GLU A 121 -24.19 11.40 4.28
CA GLU A 121 -23.18 10.50 4.83
C GLU A 121 -22.31 9.90 3.70
N TYR A 122 -21.00 9.99 3.89
CA TYR A 122 -19.98 9.34 3.09
C TYR A 122 -19.22 8.30 3.92
N LEU A 123 -18.56 7.36 3.25
CA LEU A 123 -17.71 6.35 3.90
C LEU A 123 -16.26 6.67 3.59
N MET A 124 -15.44 6.86 4.62
CA MET A 124 -14.00 7.09 4.50
C MET A 124 -13.22 5.87 5.01
N TRP A 125 -12.07 5.60 4.40
CA TRP A 125 -11.09 4.64 4.91
C TRP A 125 -9.68 5.09 4.55
N VAL A 126 -8.68 4.53 5.25
CA VAL A 126 -7.27 4.83 5.01
C VAL A 126 -6.50 3.54 4.78
N CYS A 127 -5.53 3.58 3.87
CA CYS A 127 -4.63 2.49 3.60
C CYS A 127 -3.17 2.92 3.81
N VAL A 128 -2.38 2.03 4.43
CA VAL A 128 -0.91 2.07 4.37
C VAL A 128 -0.47 1.43 3.07
N VAL A 129 0.33 2.14 2.27
CA VAL A 129 0.65 1.76 0.89
C VAL A 129 2.14 1.78 0.59
N LYS A 130 2.63 0.84 -0.22
CA LYS A 130 4.03 0.82 -0.72
C LYS A 130 4.15 -0.01 -1.99
N GLY A 131 4.40 0.65 -3.13
CA GLY A 131 4.34 -0.03 -4.43
C GLY A 131 2.94 -0.64 -4.64
N SER A 132 2.86 -1.97 -4.72
CA SER A 132 1.60 -2.72 -4.80
C SER A 132 1.06 -3.21 -3.45
N TYR A 133 1.81 -3.04 -2.35
CA TYR A 133 1.32 -3.36 -1.01
C TYR A 133 0.23 -2.36 -0.60
N GLN A 134 -0.85 -2.88 -0.01
CA GLN A 134 -1.83 -2.10 0.72
C GLN A 134 -2.31 -2.86 1.96
N ASN A 135 -2.56 -2.14 3.05
CA ASN A 135 -3.29 -2.63 4.22
C ASN A 135 -4.21 -1.50 4.69
N CYS A 136 -5.50 -1.77 4.84
CA CYS A 136 -6.53 -0.74 4.99
C CYS A 136 -7.28 -0.88 6.31
N SER A 137 -7.77 0.25 6.81
CA SER A 137 -8.68 0.32 7.94
C SER A 137 -10.05 -0.26 7.60
N ASP A 138 -10.86 -0.46 8.64
CA ASP A 138 -12.32 -0.50 8.46
C ASP A 138 -12.83 0.85 7.90
N VAL A 139 -14.04 0.84 7.36
CA VAL A 139 -14.72 2.04 6.88
C VAL A 139 -15.37 2.79 8.03
N VAL A 140 -15.33 4.12 7.99
CA VAL A 140 -16.00 5.00 8.96
C VAL A 140 -16.94 5.99 8.27
N SER A 141 -18.03 6.33 8.94
CA SER A 141 -18.96 7.34 8.47
C SER A 141 -18.41 8.75 8.66
N VAL A 142 -18.45 9.54 7.60
CA VAL A 142 -18.12 10.97 7.59
C VAL A 142 -19.26 11.77 6.97
N TRP A 143 -19.39 13.05 7.35
CA TRP A 143 -20.52 13.88 6.93
C TRP A 143 -20.02 15.14 6.22
N SER A 144 -20.75 15.55 5.20
CA SER A 144 -20.71 16.90 4.61
C SER A 144 -21.83 17.72 5.22
#